data_AF-A0A6B0UKJ0-F1
#
_entry.id   AF-A0A6B0UKJ0-F1
#
_cell.length_a   1.000
_cell.length_b   1.000
_cell.length_c   1.000
_cell.angle_alpha   90.00
_cell.angle_beta   90.00
_cell.angle_gamma   90.00
#
_symmetry.space_group_name_H-M   'P 1'
#
loop_
_entity.id
_entity.type
_entity.pdbx_description
1 polymer ?
#
loop_
_entity_poly.entity_id
_entity_poly.type
_entity_poly.pdbx_seq_one_letter_code
_entity_poly.pdbx_strand_id
1 'polypeptide(L)'
;MQLVLFIVIVTFTPLSCEVQSESISAIFEKIDYMSQKCKDKLRDDLVKKCGESSYQTQLVDVSGCKYKCGEQHNNGLTKATTGQEFPLNDWAPCGHDMVSKIRTPERHSDEIN
;
A
#
# COMPACT_ATOMS: atom_id res chain seq x y z
N MET A 1 -43.91 23.24 -6.94
CA MET A 1 -43.32 21.90 -7.16
C MET A 1 -41.85 22.08 -7.53
N GLN A 2 -40.93 22.00 -6.55
CA GLN A 2 -39.49 22.20 -6.77
C GLN A 2 -38.80 20.85 -6.55
N LEU A 3 -38.46 20.18 -7.65
CA LEU A 3 -37.64 18.97 -7.63
C LEU A 3 -36.19 19.41 -7.42
N VAL A 4 -35.74 19.35 -6.17
CA VAL A 4 -34.33 19.54 -5.84
C VAL A 4 -33.63 18.22 -6.16
N LEU A 5 -32.98 18.18 -7.34
CA LEU A 5 -32.09 17.11 -7.73
C LEU A 5 -30.88 17.10 -6.79
N PHE A 6 -30.91 16.25 -5.77
CA PHE A 6 -29.74 15.91 -4.96
C PHE A 6 -28.82 15.03 -5.81
N ILE A 7 -28.02 15.65 -6.67
CA ILE A 7 -26.92 14.97 -7.36
C ILE A 7 -25.79 14.84 -6.34
N VAL A 8 -25.78 13.73 -5.60
CA VAL A 8 -24.60 13.31 -4.84
C VAL A 8 -23.57 12.86 -5.87
N ILE A 9 -22.73 13.79 -6.32
CA ILE A 9 -21.55 13.46 -7.11
C ILE A 9 -20.58 12.79 -6.15
N VAL A 10 -20.71 11.48 -5.97
CA VAL A 10 -19.61 10.66 -5.45
C VAL A 10 -18.54 10.75 -6.51
N THR A 11 -17.53 11.58 -6.28
CA THR A 11 -16.32 11.60 -7.08
C THR A 11 -15.62 10.27 -6.88
N PHE A 12 -16.08 9.24 -7.60
CA PHE A 12 -15.22 8.18 -8.03
C PHE A 12 -14.14 8.89 -8.83
N THR A 13 -13.01 9.16 -8.20
CA THR A 13 -11.78 9.44 -8.94
C THR A 13 -11.53 8.12 -9.66
N PRO A 14 -11.79 8.01 -10.99
CA PRO A 14 -11.22 6.87 -11.68
C PRO A 14 -9.73 7.08 -11.47
N LEU A 15 -9.08 6.14 -10.77
CA LEU A 15 -7.63 6.06 -10.69
C LEU A 15 -7.15 5.72 -12.10
N SER A 16 -7.32 6.65 -13.04
CA SER A 16 -6.84 6.60 -14.42
C SER A 16 -5.34 6.76 -14.33
N CYS A 17 -4.70 5.65 -13.98
CA CYS A 17 -3.30 5.38 -14.16
C CYS A 17 -3.02 5.31 -15.67
N GLU A 18 -3.17 6.42 -16.39
CA GLU A 18 -2.76 6.54 -17.79
C GLU A 18 -1.25 6.79 -17.91
N VAL A 19 -0.72 6.38 -19.06
CA VAL A 19 0.66 5.99 -19.34
C VAL A 19 1.58 7.20 -19.59
N GLN A 20 2.69 7.26 -18.86
CA GLN A 20 3.96 7.82 -19.33
C GLN A 20 5.08 7.22 -18.47
N SER A 21 6.13 6.65 -19.07
CA SER A 21 7.18 5.90 -18.38
C SER A 21 8.57 6.41 -18.75
N GLU A 22 9.38 6.72 -17.72
CA GLU A 22 10.68 6.09 -17.55
C GLU A 22 11.07 5.93 -16.05
N SER A 23 11.48 4.70 -15.71
CA SER A 23 12.19 4.17 -14.52
C SER A 23 11.51 4.16 -13.14
N ILE A 24 10.88 3.03 -12.76
CA ILE A 24 10.58 2.69 -11.35
C ILE A 24 11.29 1.41 -10.97
N SER A 25 11.97 1.52 -9.82
CA SER A 25 12.90 0.62 -9.14
C SER A 25 12.49 -0.86 -9.01
N ALA A 26 13.49 -1.73 -8.80
CA ALA A 26 13.37 -3.16 -8.51
C ALA A 26 12.43 -3.52 -7.33
N ILE A 27 12.18 -2.59 -6.40
CA ILE A 27 11.26 -2.78 -5.26
C ILE A 27 9.81 -3.02 -5.72
N PHE A 28 9.46 -2.56 -6.94
CA PHE A 28 8.11 -2.58 -7.50
C PHE A 28 7.94 -3.58 -8.64
N GLU A 29 8.92 -4.46 -8.84
CA GLU A 29 8.96 -5.40 -9.96
C GLU A 29 7.72 -6.31 -10.02
N LYS A 30 7.12 -6.62 -8.85
CA LYS A 30 5.93 -7.49 -8.73
C LYS A 30 4.58 -6.78 -8.90
N ILE A 31 4.59 -5.46 -9.13
CA ILE A 31 3.37 -4.67 -9.41
C ILE A 31 3.50 -3.91 -10.72
N ASP A 32 4.17 -4.54 -11.68
CA ASP A 32 4.46 -4.02 -13.02
C ASP A 32 3.21 -3.58 -13.80
N TYR A 33 2.05 -4.21 -13.53
CA TYR A 33 0.74 -3.89 -14.09
C TYR A 33 0.25 -2.46 -13.81
N MET A 34 0.79 -1.77 -12.81
CA MET A 34 0.44 -0.38 -12.51
C MET A 34 1.17 0.61 -13.41
N SER A 35 0.51 1.73 -13.77
CA SER A 35 1.21 2.81 -14.44
C SER A 35 2.28 3.43 -13.54
N GLN A 36 3.30 4.01 -14.17
CA GLN A 36 4.42 4.65 -13.51
C GLN A 36 3.99 5.67 -12.44
N LYS A 37 3.11 6.60 -12.82
CA LYS A 37 2.55 7.61 -11.91
C LYS A 37 1.90 7.00 -10.67
N CYS A 38 1.23 5.86 -10.83
CA CYS A 38 0.56 5.19 -9.73
C CYS A 38 1.53 4.43 -8.83
N LYS A 39 2.59 3.84 -9.39
CA LYS A 39 3.70 3.28 -8.62
C LYS A 39 4.44 4.36 -7.82
N ASP A 40 4.70 5.53 -8.40
CA ASP A 40 5.37 6.65 -7.70
C ASP A 40 4.53 7.14 -6.52
N LYS A 41 3.24 7.37 -6.74
CA LYS A 41 2.33 7.76 -5.66
C LYS A 41 2.24 6.69 -4.56
N LEU A 42 2.10 5.42 -4.95
CA LEU A 42 2.07 4.31 -4.00
C LEU A 42 3.38 4.24 -3.19
N ARG A 43 4.52 4.45 -3.84
CA ARG A 43 5.82 4.50 -3.18
C ARG A 43 5.87 5.62 -2.15
N ASP A 44 5.49 6.83 -2.50
CA ASP A 44 5.52 7.97 -1.59
C ASP A 44 4.63 7.73 -0.36
N ASP A 45 3.42 7.22 -0.59
CA ASP A 45 2.47 6.87 0.47
C ASP A 45 3.05 5.80 1.42
N LEU A 46 3.67 4.75 0.86
CA LEU A 46 4.25 3.65 1.64
C LEU A 46 5.55 4.04 2.35
N VAL A 47 6.41 4.84 1.73
CA VAL A 47 7.62 5.39 2.38
C VAL A 47 7.23 6.25 3.57
N LYS A 48 6.25 7.14 3.40
CA LYS A 48 5.72 7.94 4.50
C LYS A 48 5.19 7.04 5.62
N LYS A 49 4.41 6.01 5.28
CA LYS A 49 3.81 5.10 6.25
C LYS A 49 4.83 4.25 7.00
N CYS A 50 5.89 3.76 6.34
CA CYS A 50 7.00 3.11 7.06
C CYS A 50 7.73 4.11 7.97
N GLY A 51 7.92 5.36 7.53
CA GLY A 51 8.56 6.42 8.32
C GLY A 51 7.79 6.86 9.57
N GLU A 52 6.50 6.50 9.70
CA GLU A 52 5.73 6.70 10.94
C GLU A 52 6.12 5.69 12.04
N SER A 53 6.77 4.57 11.69
CA SER A 53 7.27 3.58 12.66
C SER A 53 8.58 4.06 13.29
N SER A 54 8.75 3.83 14.60
CA SER A 54 10.02 4.06 15.29
C SER A 54 11.05 2.92 15.11
N TYR A 55 10.66 1.80 14.50
CA TYR A 55 11.49 0.57 14.46
C TYR A 55 11.71 0.02 13.04
N GLN A 56 10.78 0.26 12.11
CA GLN A 56 10.82 -0.26 10.74
C GLN A 56 10.61 0.89 9.77
N THR A 57 11.61 1.77 9.64
CA THR A 57 11.40 3.09 9.00
C THR A 57 11.45 3.04 7.47
N GLN A 58 12.04 2.00 6.89
CA GLN A 58 12.32 1.95 5.46
C GLN A 58 11.34 1.04 4.72
N LEU A 59 10.89 1.45 3.54
CA LEU A 59 10.18 0.57 2.61
C LEU A 59 11.18 -0.38 1.94
N VAL A 60 10.97 -1.69 2.09
CA VAL A 60 11.89 -2.72 1.60
C VAL A 60 11.36 -3.48 0.39
N ASP A 61 10.07 -3.79 0.37
CA ASP A 61 9.45 -4.56 -0.73
C ASP A 61 7.99 -4.15 -0.90
N VAL A 62 7.50 -4.19 -2.15
CA VAL A 62 6.07 -4.12 -2.46
C VAL A 62 5.73 -5.29 -3.36
N SER A 63 4.91 -6.21 -2.83
CA SER A 63 4.60 -7.45 -3.52
C SER A 63 3.13 -7.83 -3.36
N GLY A 64 2.42 -7.88 -4.49
CA GLY A 64 0.97 -8.10 -4.50
C GLY A 64 0.24 -7.12 -3.59
N CYS A 65 -0.66 -7.63 -2.75
CA CYS A 65 -1.47 -6.81 -1.83
C CYS A 65 -0.78 -6.48 -0.50
N LYS A 66 0.55 -6.55 -0.46
CA LYS A 66 1.35 -6.32 0.74
C LYS A 66 2.54 -5.42 0.46
N TYR A 67 3.01 -4.78 1.53
CA TYR A 67 4.28 -4.08 1.55
C TYR A 67 5.07 -4.47 2.80
N LYS A 68 6.38 -4.36 2.72
CA LYS A 68 7.29 -4.67 3.83
C LYS A 68 8.03 -3.41 4.26
N CYS A 69 7.89 -3.03 5.52
CA CYS A 69 8.78 -2.06 6.14
C CYS A 69 9.90 -2.83 6.85
N GLY A 70 11.12 -2.29 6.84
CA GLY A 70 12.32 -3.01 7.25
C GLY A 70 13.48 -2.12 7.65
N GLU A 71 14.51 -2.75 8.22
CA GLU A 71 15.83 -2.16 8.42
C GLU A 71 16.89 -3.19 8.07
N GLN A 72 17.99 -2.74 7.47
CA GLN A 72 19.18 -3.54 7.27
C GLN A 72 20.36 -2.90 8.00
N HIS A 73 20.95 -3.66 8.93
CA HIS A 73 22.13 -3.24 9.67
C HIS A 73 23.30 -4.16 9.34
N ASN A 74 24.44 -3.57 9.02
CA ASN A 74 25.70 -4.30 8.86
C ASN A 74 26.83 -3.44 9.40
N ASN A 75 27.46 -3.89 10.50
CA ASN A 75 28.61 -3.21 11.10
C ASN A 75 29.93 -3.98 10.90
N GLY A 76 29.98 -4.94 9.96
CA GLY A 76 31.14 -5.77 9.66
C GLY A 76 31.33 -6.97 10.58
N LEU A 77 30.77 -6.94 11.80
CA LEU A 77 30.76 -8.06 12.74
C LEU A 77 29.41 -8.77 12.80
N THR A 78 28.34 -7.98 12.75
CA THR A 78 26.95 -8.43 12.81
C THR A 78 26.19 -7.90 11.62
N LYS A 79 25.35 -8.77 11.05
CA LYS A 79 24.39 -8.43 10.01
C LYS A 79 23.00 -8.76 10.52
N ALA A 80 22.13 -7.77 10.55
CA ALA A 80 20.73 -7.93 10.89
C ALA A 80 19.86 -7.43 9.73
N THR A 81 18.78 -8.15 9.47
CA THR A 81 17.71 -7.70 8.58
C THR A 81 16.43 -7.89 9.34
N THR A 82 15.71 -6.81 9.56
CA THR A 82 14.41 -6.83 10.22
C THR A 82 13.36 -6.38 9.21
N GLY A 83 12.14 -6.83 9.42
CA GLY A 83 11.03 -6.32 8.65
C GLY A 83 9.71 -6.95 9.02
N GLN A 84 8.67 -6.19 8.73
CA GLN A 84 7.29 -6.54 9.00
C GLN A 84 6.49 -6.33 7.72
N GLU A 85 5.68 -7.33 7.40
CA GLU A 85 4.73 -7.25 6.29
C GLU A 85 3.41 -6.66 6.77
N PHE A 86 2.85 -5.80 5.93
CA PHE A 86 1.57 -5.15 6.15
C PHE A 86 0.70 -5.31 4.90
N PRO A 87 -0.63 -5.49 5.05
CA PRO A 87 -1.53 -5.42 3.91
C PRO A 87 -1.60 -3.99 3.38
N LEU A 88 -1.72 -3.84 2.07
CA LEU A 88 -2.11 -2.56 1.48
C LEU A 88 -3.50 -2.15 1.99
N ASN A 89 -3.77 -0.85 1.96
CA ASN A 89 -5.07 -0.30 2.33
C ASN A 89 -6.19 -1.02 1.58
N ASP A 90 -7.35 -1.15 2.23
CA ASP A 90 -8.51 -1.80 1.64
C ASP A 90 -8.86 -1.15 0.29
N TRP A 91 -9.23 -1.97 -0.70
CA TRP A 91 -9.50 -1.57 -2.07
C TRP A 91 -8.31 -1.04 -2.89
N ALA A 92 -7.09 -1.01 -2.34
CA ALA A 92 -5.91 -0.62 -3.11
C ALA A 92 -5.65 -1.63 -4.25
N PRO A 93 -5.40 -1.18 -5.49
CA PRO A 93 -5.09 -2.08 -6.60
C PRO A 93 -3.76 -2.80 -6.34
N CYS A 94 -3.78 -4.14 -6.39
CA CYS A 94 -2.64 -4.99 -6.04
C CYS A 94 -2.38 -6.16 -7.01
N GLY A 95 -3.10 -6.19 -8.14
CA GLY A 95 -2.91 -7.13 -9.24
C GLY A 95 -3.85 -6.80 -10.42
N HIS A 96 -3.75 -7.56 -11.51
CA HIS A 96 -4.68 -7.45 -12.63
C HIS A 96 -6.09 -7.80 -12.15
N ASP A 97 -7.00 -6.81 -12.16
CA ASP A 97 -8.36 -6.91 -11.63
C ASP A 97 -8.46 -7.35 -10.15
N MET A 98 -7.39 -7.13 -9.37
CA MET A 98 -7.33 -7.47 -7.94
C MET A 98 -7.13 -6.24 -7.08
N VAL A 99 -7.82 -6.23 -5.94
CA VAL A 99 -7.70 -5.19 -4.91
C VAL A 99 -7.44 -5.84 -3.55
N SER A 100 -6.74 -5.11 -2.68
CA SER A 100 -6.48 -5.55 -1.31
C SER A 100 -7.78 -5.64 -0.54
N LYS A 101 -7.94 -6.72 0.24
CA LYS A 101 -8.99 -6.86 1.24
C LYS A 101 -8.35 -7.00 2.60
N ILE A 102 -8.48 -5.99 3.45
CA ILE A 102 -8.05 -6.12 4.84
C ILE A 102 -9.06 -7.04 5.53
N ARG A 103 -8.62 -8.26 5.85
CA ARG A 103 -9.41 -9.13 6.72
C ARG A 103 -9.38 -8.50 8.12
N THR A 104 -10.43 -7.78 8.49
CA THR A 104 -10.64 -7.37 9.88
C THR A 104 -10.59 -8.64 10.72
N PRO A 105 -9.75 -8.73 11.77
CA PRO A 105 -9.92 -9.81 12.72
C PRO A 105 -11.33 -9.69 13.27
N GLU A 106 -12.12 -10.76 13.15
CA GLU A 106 -13.38 -10.86 13.89
C GLU A 106 -13.01 -10.64 15.35
N ARG A 107 -13.44 -9.50 15.90
CA ARG A 107 -13.28 -9.20 17.31
C ARG A 107 -14.22 -10.19 18.00
N HIS A 108 -13.72 -11.37 18.37
CA HIS A 108 -14.41 -12.24 19.29
C HIS A 108 -14.41 -11.48 20.62
N SER A 109 -15.46 -10.70 20.83
CA SER A 109 -15.83 -10.24 22.16
C SER A 109 -16.25 -11.48 22.93
N ASP A 110 -15.26 -12.19 23.47
CA ASP A 110 -15.51 -13.12 24.56
C ASP A 110 -16.08 -12.27 25.70
N GLU A 111 -17.39 -12.36 25.87
CA GLU A 111 -18.07 -11.94 27.10
C GLU A 111 -17.44 -12.71 28.26
N ILE A 112 -16.59 -12.01 29.01
CA ILE A 112 -16.11 -12.48 30.31
C ILE A 112 -17.35 -12.45 31.23
N ASN A 113 -17.84 -13.66 31.54
CA ASN A 113 -18.89 -13.94 32.51
C ASN A 113 -18.43 -13.61 33.95
#